data_AF-A0A7X3SJE1-F1
#
_entry.id   AF-A0A7X3SJE1-F1
#
_cell.length_a   1.000
_cell.length_b   1.000
_cell.length_c   1.000
_cell.angle_alpha   90.00
_cell.angle_beta   90.00
_cell.angle_gamma   90.00
#
_symmetry.space_group_name_H-M   'P 1'
#
loop_
_entity.id
_entity.type
_entity.pdbx_description
1 polymer ?
#
loop_
_entity_poly.entity_id
_entity_poly.type
_entity_poly.pdbx_seq_one_letter_code
_entity_poly.pdbx_strand_id
1 'polypeptide(L)'
;MLLIKKVEWKSENITEKILKELGLSNEELNKKILILDGYDEISVKDDRKEILDQLYWELVKNNTIKCFSLIVTCRVNYIKDIESIQCKYITLQSWNKYQIKSFFTIFKEKTGSNIAQYTLKNIYENQEVLGIPLILYIVLALNISIEDNYSIVDVYDQVFSLEGGIYGRCFQRRQYESPHRINVIKKQIHQLSRNIALWMFENNSDEACIPQKEYLNQCKTIQKSMNDNEDIESDFLIGIFLI
;
A
#
# COMPACT_ATOMS: atom_id res chain seq x y z
N MET A 1 12.91 3.81 8.15
CA MET A 1 12.27 2.59 7.62
C MET A 1 13.37 1.76 6.99
N LEU A 2 13.83 0.71 7.67
CA LEU A 2 14.85 -0.20 7.12
C LEU A 2 14.09 -1.31 6.38
N LEU A 3 14.23 -1.35 5.06
CA LEU A 3 13.63 -2.40 4.23
C LEU A 3 14.46 -3.67 4.39
N ILE A 4 13.89 -4.69 5.03
CA ILE A 4 14.53 -5.99 5.29
C ILE A 4 14.45 -6.87 4.01
N LYS A 5 14.89 -6.32 2.86
CA LYS A 5 14.89 -7.03 1.56
C LYS A 5 16.04 -8.04 1.44
N LYS A 6 17.09 -7.95 2.26
CA LYS A 6 18.31 -8.79 2.18
C LYS A 6 18.36 -9.97 3.14
N VAL A 7 17.38 -10.12 4.03
CA VAL A 7 17.36 -11.26 4.95
C VAL A 7 16.94 -12.51 4.21
N GLU A 8 17.70 -13.59 4.40
CA GLU A 8 17.34 -14.90 3.91
C GLU A 8 16.38 -15.57 4.91
N TRP A 9 15.09 -15.43 4.63
CA TRP A 9 13.97 -15.81 5.49
C TRP A 9 13.69 -17.33 5.55
N LYS A 10 14.56 -18.18 5.02
CA LYS A 10 14.45 -19.65 5.13
C LYS A 10 15.73 -20.20 5.74
N SER A 11 15.88 -20.08 7.05
CA SER A 11 17.03 -20.64 7.76
C SER A 11 16.73 -20.91 9.23
N GLU A 12 17.51 -21.82 9.84
CA GLU A 12 17.35 -22.25 11.23
C GLU A 12 17.61 -21.15 12.28
N ASN A 13 17.89 -19.90 11.89
CA ASN A 13 18.08 -18.75 12.79
C ASN A 13 17.65 -17.43 12.12
N ILE A 14 16.38 -17.32 11.74
CA ILE A 14 15.83 -16.10 11.09
C ILE A 14 16.02 -14.88 11.99
N THR A 15 15.79 -15.01 13.29
CA THR A 15 15.91 -13.89 14.22
C THR A 15 17.33 -13.31 14.21
N GLU A 16 18.37 -14.13 14.35
CA GLU A 16 19.75 -13.64 14.35
C GLU A 16 20.11 -12.91 13.05
N LYS A 17 19.62 -13.39 11.90
CA LYS A 17 19.83 -12.73 10.61
C LYS A 17 19.15 -11.37 10.54
N ILE A 18 17.91 -11.27 11.02
CA ILE A 18 17.18 -9.99 11.09
C ILE A 18 17.93 -9.01 11.98
N LEU A 19 18.31 -9.43 13.19
CA LEU A 19 19.01 -8.57 14.13
C LEU A 19 20.36 -8.13 13.59
N LYS A 20 21.12 -9.03 12.95
CA LYS A 20 22.39 -8.70 12.30
C LYS A 20 22.22 -7.67 11.17
N GLU A 21 21.21 -7.81 10.31
CA GLU A 21 20.94 -6.85 9.24
C GLU A 21 20.52 -5.48 9.80
N LEU A 22 19.80 -5.48 10.92
CA LEU A 22 19.43 -4.25 11.63
C LEU A 22 20.58 -3.67 12.46
N GLY A 23 21.71 -4.37 12.58
CA GLY A 23 22.83 -3.98 13.44
C GLY A 23 22.48 -3.99 14.93
N LEU A 24 21.54 -4.84 15.34
CA LEU A 24 21.01 -4.95 16.69
C LEU A 24 21.46 -6.26 17.35
N SER A 25 21.56 -6.23 18.66
CA SER A 25 21.72 -7.40 19.53
C SER A 25 20.44 -7.67 20.34
N ASN A 26 20.31 -8.89 20.87
CA ASN A 26 19.21 -9.26 21.76
C ASN A 26 19.13 -8.35 22.99
N GLU A 27 20.28 -7.91 23.52
CA GLU A 27 20.32 -7.07 24.71
C GLU A 27 19.74 -5.66 24.46
N GLU A 28 19.93 -5.14 23.25
CA GLU A 28 19.39 -3.83 22.82
C GLU A 28 17.88 -3.84 22.65
N LEU A 29 17.29 -5.02 22.42
CA LEU A 29 15.85 -5.20 22.34
C LEU A 29 15.14 -5.28 23.71
N ASN A 30 15.90 -5.35 24.81
CA ASN A 30 15.30 -5.37 26.14
C ASN A 30 14.45 -4.11 26.38
N LYS A 31 13.21 -4.31 26.84
CA LYS A 31 12.21 -3.25 27.07
C LYS A 31 11.85 -2.45 25.81
N LYS A 32 12.05 -3.02 24.62
CA LYS A 32 11.73 -2.39 23.34
C LYS A 32 10.52 -3.03 22.67
N ILE A 33 9.96 -2.28 21.73
CA ILE A 33 8.98 -2.76 20.77
C ILE A 33 9.68 -2.76 19.41
N LEU A 34 9.74 -3.92 18.76
CA LEU A 34 10.14 -4.03 17.37
C LEU A 34 8.89 -4.04 16.49
N ILE A 35 8.85 -3.17 15.48
CA ILE A 35 7.75 -3.11 14.51
C ILE A 35 8.32 -3.48 13.14
N LEU A 36 7.81 -4.58 12.58
CA LEU A 36 8.07 -5.00 11.21
C LEU A 36 6.85 -4.62 10.36
N ASP A 37 6.99 -3.55 9.58
CA ASP A 37 5.91 -3.01 8.76
C ASP A 37 6.00 -3.56 7.33
N GLY A 38 4.88 -3.99 6.75
CA GLY A 38 4.82 -4.49 5.38
C GLY A 38 5.44 -5.88 5.20
N TYR A 39 5.14 -6.84 6.07
CA TYR A 39 5.69 -8.21 5.97
C TYR A 39 5.30 -8.94 4.68
N ASP A 40 4.22 -8.57 4.02
CA ASP A 40 3.88 -9.13 2.71
C ASP A 40 4.84 -8.68 1.59
N GLU A 41 5.60 -7.60 1.78
CA GLU A 41 6.54 -7.04 0.80
C GLU A 41 7.88 -7.81 0.72
N ILE A 42 8.13 -8.76 1.63
CA ILE A 42 9.32 -9.60 1.54
C ILE A 42 9.12 -10.74 0.54
N SER A 43 10.16 -11.00 -0.24
CA SER A 43 10.19 -12.07 -1.25
C SER A 43 10.36 -13.45 -0.60
N VAL A 44 9.29 -13.94 -0.01
CA VAL A 44 9.17 -15.30 0.52
C VAL A 44 8.08 -16.04 -0.22
N LYS A 45 8.33 -17.35 -0.42
CA LYS A 45 7.33 -18.27 -0.99
C LYS A 45 6.20 -18.51 0.02
N ASP A 46 5.41 -19.55 -0.17
CA ASP A 46 4.20 -19.87 0.61
C ASP A 46 4.40 -20.10 2.12
N ASP A 47 5.61 -20.02 2.66
CA ASP A 47 5.93 -20.36 4.06
C ASP A 47 5.86 -19.16 5.02
N ARG A 48 5.05 -18.14 4.69
CA ARG A 48 4.96 -16.88 5.47
C ARG A 48 4.45 -17.11 6.88
N LYS A 49 3.50 -18.04 7.06
CA LYS A 49 2.96 -18.39 8.38
C LYS A 49 4.05 -19.04 9.25
N GLU A 50 4.80 -19.98 8.70
CA GLU A 50 5.86 -20.73 9.37
C GLU A 50 6.95 -19.78 9.89
N ILE A 51 7.30 -18.78 9.10
CA ILE A 51 8.26 -17.74 9.50
C ILE A 51 7.73 -16.91 10.67
N LEU A 52 6.45 -16.52 10.65
CA LEU A 52 5.84 -15.77 11.76
C LEU A 52 5.79 -16.61 13.04
N ASP A 53 5.46 -17.90 12.92
CA ASP A 53 5.49 -18.84 14.03
C ASP A 53 6.90 -19.00 14.58
N GLN A 54 7.92 -19.14 13.72
CA GLN A 54 9.33 -19.23 14.12
C GLN A 54 9.78 -17.97 14.85
N LEU A 55 9.49 -16.77 14.32
CA LEU A 55 9.78 -15.50 14.98
C LEU A 55 9.11 -15.39 16.35
N TYR A 56 7.85 -15.79 16.44
CA TYR A 56 7.11 -15.80 17.70
C TYR A 56 7.78 -16.72 18.72
N TRP A 57 8.22 -17.91 18.31
CA TRP A 57 8.95 -18.81 19.19
C TRP A 57 10.29 -18.24 19.65
N GLU A 58 11.12 -17.80 18.71
CA GLU A 58 12.50 -17.35 18.97
C GLU A 58 12.56 -16.07 19.82
N LEU A 59 11.73 -15.08 19.50
CA LEU A 59 11.80 -13.74 20.11
C LEU A 59 10.88 -13.56 21.31
N VAL A 60 9.73 -14.26 21.34
CA VAL A 60 8.68 -14.01 22.33
C VAL A 60 8.55 -15.18 23.29
N LYS A 61 8.40 -16.41 22.79
CA LYS A 61 8.09 -17.57 23.64
C LYS A 61 9.30 -18.15 24.37
N ASN A 62 10.48 -18.14 23.74
CA ASN A 62 11.73 -18.53 24.39
C ASN A 62 12.17 -17.55 25.49
N ASN A 63 11.54 -16.38 25.58
CA ASN A 63 11.71 -15.39 26.65
C ASN A 63 13.17 -14.99 26.91
N THR A 64 13.97 -14.98 25.84
CA THR A 64 15.39 -14.60 25.85
C THR A 64 15.59 -13.09 25.99
N ILE A 65 14.61 -12.29 25.54
CA ILE A 65 14.63 -10.83 25.60
C ILE A 65 13.63 -10.34 26.64
N LYS A 66 14.10 -9.54 27.60
CA LYS A 66 13.29 -9.08 28.74
C LYS A 66 12.36 -7.95 28.31
N CYS A 67 11.08 -8.07 28.66
CA CYS A 67 10.05 -7.05 28.42
C CYS A 67 9.98 -6.60 26.95
N PHE A 68 10.12 -7.53 26.02
CA PHE A 68 10.09 -7.27 24.58
C PHE A 68 8.67 -7.42 24.01
N SER A 69 8.38 -6.70 22.93
CA SER A 69 7.17 -6.91 22.13
C SER A 69 7.50 -6.82 20.64
N LEU A 70 6.89 -7.70 19.86
CA LEU A 70 6.98 -7.70 18.41
C LEU A 70 5.61 -7.35 17.82
N ILE A 71 5.57 -6.38 16.92
CA ILE A 71 4.40 -6.05 16.12
C ILE A 71 4.79 -6.28 14.66
N VAL A 72 3.97 -7.05 13.94
CA VAL A 72 4.14 -7.28 12.50
C VAL A 72 2.87 -6.84 11.81
N THR A 73 3.00 -6.04 10.75
CA THR A 73 1.88 -5.69 9.87
C THR A 73 2.00 -6.48 8.57
N CYS A 74 0.87 -6.95 8.04
CA CYS A 74 0.81 -7.75 6.82
C CYS A 74 -0.58 -7.64 6.21
N ARG A 75 -0.68 -7.73 4.89
CA ARG A 75 -1.95 -7.96 4.19
C ARG A 75 -2.47 -9.37 4.48
N VAL A 76 -3.74 -9.48 4.88
CA VAL A 76 -4.33 -10.75 5.37
C VAL A 76 -4.28 -11.88 4.34
N ASN A 77 -4.47 -11.57 3.05
CA ASN A 77 -4.50 -12.55 1.96
C ASN A 77 -3.13 -13.13 1.61
N TYR A 78 -2.04 -12.57 2.15
CA TYR A 78 -0.69 -13.09 1.95
C TYR A 78 -0.31 -14.16 2.97
N ILE A 79 -1.12 -14.38 4.02
CA ILE A 79 -0.87 -15.40 5.04
C ILE A 79 -1.89 -16.53 4.85
N LYS A 80 -1.43 -17.66 4.31
CA LYS A 80 -2.24 -18.89 4.22
C LYS A 80 -2.51 -19.43 5.63
N ASP A 81 -3.71 -19.97 5.84
CA ASP A 81 -4.13 -20.61 7.09
C ASP A 81 -3.93 -19.75 8.35
N ILE A 82 -4.17 -18.42 8.23
CA ILE A 82 -4.00 -17.45 9.33
C ILE A 82 -4.78 -17.83 10.60
N GLU A 83 -5.88 -18.56 10.48
CA GLU A 83 -6.67 -19.06 11.61
C GLU A 83 -5.87 -19.98 12.55
N SER A 84 -4.80 -20.60 12.02
CA SER A 84 -3.93 -21.54 12.74
C SER A 84 -2.59 -20.94 13.20
N ILE A 85 -2.42 -19.62 13.06
CA ILE A 85 -1.18 -18.94 13.47
C ILE A 85 -1.02 -18.96 15.00
N GLN A 86 0.21 -19.08 15.49
CA GLN A 86 0.46 -19.25 16.92
C GLN A 86 0.48 -17.94 17.70
N CYS A 87 0.77 -16.83 17.02
CA CYS A 87 0.76 -15.52 17.62
C CYS A 87 -0.65 -14.91 17.67
N LYS A 88 -0.85 -13.94 18.57
CA LYS A 88 -2.09 -13.16 18.56
C LYS A 88 -2.08 -12.23 17.36
N TYR A 89 -3.20 -12.16 16.64
CA TYR A 89 -3.38 -11.23 15.54
C TYR A 89 -4.67 -10.42 15.70
N ILE A 90 -4.69 -9.26 15.04
CA ILE A 90 -5.86 -8.41 14.89
C ILE A 90 -6.03 -8.12 13.40
N THR A 91 -7.27 -8.08 12.93
CA THR A 91 -7.59 -7.69 11.55
C THR A 91 -8.14 -6.28 11.55
N LEU A 92 -7.52 -5.38 10.78
CA LEU A 92 -8.04 -4.03 10.58
C LEU A 92 -9.18 -4.10 9.57
N GLN A 93 -10.37 -3.66 9.99
CA GLN A 93 -11.58 -3.69 9.20
C GLN A 93 -11.87 -2.32 8.56
N SER A 94 -12.72 -2.30 7.53
CA SER A 94 -13.31 -1.06 7.02
C SER A 94 -13.99 -0.28 8.15
N TRP A 95 -13.91 1.04 8.10
CA TRP A 95 -14.58 1.90 9.08
C TRP A 95 -16.09 1.72 9.04
N ASN A 96 -16.69 1.68 10.24
CA ASN A 96 -18.14 1.69 10.37
C ASN A 96 -18.74 3.08 10.09
N LYS A 97 -20.07 3.16 9.94
CA LYS A 97 -20.80 4.41 9.69
C LYS A 97 -20.45 5.54 10.67
N TYR A 98 -20.21 5.22 11.95
CA TYR A 98 -19.84 6.23 12.95
C TYR A 98 -18.44 6.79 12.68
N GLN A 99 -17.46 5.92 12.44
CA GLN A 99 -16.08 6.31 12.11
C GLN A 99 -16.03 7.12 10.81
N ILE A 100 -16.75 6.69 9.77
CA ILE A 100 -16.88 7.42 8.50
C ILE A 100 -17.48 8.81 8.73
N LYS A 101 -18.57 8.92 9.50
CA LYS A 101 -19.20 10.21 9.82
C LYS A 101 -18.25 11.15 10.56
N SER A 102 -17.52 10.60 11.54
CA SER A 102 -16.53 11.36 12.32
C SER A 102 -15.41 11.88 11.41
N PHE A 103 -14.84 11.01 10.58
CA PHE A 103 -13.83 11.40 9.59
C PHE A 103 -14.33 12.47 8.62
N PHE A 104 -15.53 12.29 8.07
CA PHE A 104 -16.17 13.23 7.15
C PHE A 104 -16.33 14.62 7.76
N THR A 105 -16.75 14.69 9.02
CA THR A 105 -16.91 15.95 9.76
C THR A 105 -15.57 16.68 9.88
N ILE A 106 -14.53 15.97 10.35
CA ILE A 106 -13.19 16.52 10.50
C ILE A 106 -12.61 16.95 9.15
N PHE A 107 -12.79 16.13 8.10
CA PHE A 107 -12.32 16.44 6.76
C PHE A 107 -12.96 17.72 6.22
N LYS A 108 -14.28 17.86 6.37
CA LYS A 108 -15.03 19.06 5.96
C LYS A 108 -14.52 20.31 6.68
N GLU A 109 -14.34 20.25 8.00
CA GLU A 109 -13.80 21.34 8.81
C GLU A 109 -12.40 21.76 8.35
N LYS A 110 -11.52 20.79 8.06
CA LYS A 110 -10.13 21.05 7.68
C LYS A 110 -9.95 21.57 6.25
N THR A 111 -10.83 21.15 5.33
CA THR A 111 -10.68 21.46 3.90
C THR A 111 -11.60 22.58 3.42
N GLY A 112 -12.67 22.88 4.17
CA GLY A 112 -13.74 23.77 3.73
C GLY A 112 -14.43 23.26 2.47
N SER A 113 -14.44 21.94 2.26
CA SER A 113 -15.10 21.29 1.12
C SER A 113 -16.61 21.26 1.33
N ASN A 114 -17.37 21.38 0.24
CA ASN A 114 -18.83 21.25 0.26
C ASN A 114 -19.22 19.92 -0.40
N ILE A 115 -19.09 18.83 0.37
CA ILE A 115 -19.45 17.50 -0.11
C ILE A 115 -20.96 17.30 0.03
N ALA A 116 -21.58 16.78 -1.02
CA ALA A 116 -23.02 16.57 -1.07
C ALA A 116 -23.49 15.49 -0.08
N GLN A 117 -24.70 15.64 0.46
CA GLN A 117 -25.23 14.69 1.45
C GLN A 117 -25.46 13.29 0.87
N TYR A 118 -25.83 13.18 -0.41
CA TYR A 118 -26.02 11.89 -1.07
C TYR A 118 -24.71 11.09 -1.17
N THR A 119 -23.55 11.77 -1.30
CA THR A 119 -22.23 11.11 -1.31
C THR A 119 -22.00 10.29 -0.03
N LEU A 120 -22.38 10.84 1.13
CA LEU A 120 -22.24 10.15 2.41
C LEU A 120 -23.15 8.93 2.52
N LYS A 121 -24.37 9.02 1.98
CA LYS A 121 -25.30 7.87 1.89
C LYS A 121 -24.68 6.74 1.07
N ASN A 122 -24.13 7.06 -0.10
CA ASN A 122 -23.60 6.05 -1.02
C ASN A 122 -22.29 5.43 -0.50
N ILE A 123 -21.49 6.19 0.26
CA ILE A 123 -20.36 5.66 1.04
C ILE A 123 -20.84 4.64 2.08
N TYR A 124 -21.95 4.89 2.78
CA TYR A 124 -22.48 3.94 3.76
C TYR A 124 -23.04 2.66 3.13
N GLU A 125 -23.59 2.74 1.92
CA GLU A 125 -24.10 1.58 1.18
C GLU A 125 -22.94 0.70 0.68
N ASN A 126 -21.79 1.29 0.36
CA ASN A 126 -20.58 0.60 -0.11
C ASN A 126 -19.46 0.57 0.94
N GLN A 127 -19.82 0.47 2.23
CA GLN A 127 -18.89 0.62 3.36
C GLN A 127 -17.73 -0.38 3.31
N GLU A 128 -17.93 -1.58 2.77
CA GLU A 128 -16.88 -2.61 2.73
C GLU A 128 -15.63 -2.15 1.97
N VAL A 129 -15.80 -1.34 0.93
CA VAL A 129 -14.68 -0.78 0.16
C VAL A 129 -14.47 0.70 0.45
N LEU A 130 -15.54 1.50 0.41
CA LEU A 130 -15.46 2.95 0.64
C LEU A 130 -15.25 3.31 2.12
N GLY A 131 -15.37 2.36 3.04
CA GLY A 131 -14.97 2.51 4.43
C GLY A 131 -13.49 2.22 4.66
N ILE A 132 -12.72 1.78 3.66
CA ILE A 132 -11.26 1.68 3.77
C ILE A 132 -10.70 3.10 3.87
N PRO A 133 -9.96 3.45 4.95
CA PRO A 133 -9.59 4.84 5.23
C PRO A 133 -8.88 5.56 4.08
N LEU A 134 -7.97 4.87 3.39
CA LEU A 134 -7.23 5.43 2.26
C LEU A 134 -8.13 5.68 1.04
N ILE A 135 -9.00 4.73 0.71
CA ILE A 135 -9.95 4.87 -0.41
C ILE A 135 -10.92 6.01 -0.12
N LEU A 136 -11.49 6.04 1.09
CA LEU A 136 -12.37 7.12 1.53
C LEU A 136 -11.69 8.49 1.38
N TYR A 137 -10.45 8.61 1.85
CA TYR A 137 -9.69 9.84 1.71
C TYR A 137 -9.52 10.26 0.24
N ILE A 138 -9.15 9.33 -0.65
CA ILE A 138 -8.96 9.62 -2.08
C ILE A 138 -10.27 10.10 -2.71
N VAL A 139 -11.38 9.41 -2.46
CA VAL A 139 -12.72 9.77 -2.95
C VAL A 139 -13.10 11.19 -2.53
N LEU A 140 -12.94 11.52 -1.25
CA LEU A 140 -13.28 12.85 -0.73
C LEU A 140 -12.31 13.93 -1.24
N ALA A 141 -11.01 13.62 -1.33
CA ALA A 141 -9.98 14.57 -1.74
C ALA A 141 -10.07 14.95 -3.22
N LEU A 142 -10.49 14.01 -4.08
CA LEU A 142 -10.71 14.26 -5.50
C LEU A 142 -12.15 14.71 -5.83
N ASN A 143 -13.03 14.77 -4.82
CA ASN A 143 -14.44 15.08 -5.01
C ASN A 143 -15.10 14.15 -6.06
N ILE A 144 -14.80 12.84 -5.96
CA ILE A 144 -15.36 11.81 -6.83
C ILE A 144 -16.87 11.74 -6.65
N SER A 145 -17.62 11.75 -7.75
CA SER A 145 -19.07 11.59 -7.71
C SER A 145 -19.41 10.13 -7.47
N ILE A 146 -20.24 9.86 -6.45
CA ILE A 146 -20.78 8.53 -6.19
C ILE A 146 -22.29 8.64 -6.34
N GLU A 147 -22.82 8.19 -7.48
CA GLU A 147 -24.26 8.22 -7.77
C GLU A 147 -24.95 6.91 -7.33
N ASP A 148 -26.28 6.87 -7.42
CA ASP A 148 -27.03 5.64 -7.12
C ASP A 148 -26.71 4.56 -8.18
N ASN A 149 -26.52 3.31 -7.75
CA ASN A 149 -26.07 2.16 -8.57
C ASN A 149 -24.62 2.21 -9.11
N TYR A 150 -23.78 3.10 -8.59
CA TYR A 150 -22.35 3.08 -8.88
C TYR A 150 -21.68 1.78 -8.42
N SER A 151 -20.89 1.17 -9.29
CA SER A 151 -20.00 0.08 -8.91
C SER A 151 -18.69 0.61 -8.33
N ILE A 152 -17.96 -0.25 -7.63
CA ILE A 152 -16.61 0.09 -7.19
C ILE A 152 -15.65 0.34 -8.37
N VAL A 153 -15.91 -0.30 -9.52
CA VAL A 153 -15.11 -0.12 -10.75
C VAL A 153 -15.24 1.33 -11.23
N ASP A 154 -16.44 1.88 -11.22
CA ASP A 154 -16.69 3.27 -11.63
C ASP A 154 -15.96 4.28 -10.73
N VAL A 155 -15.85 3.98 -9.42
CA VAL A 155 -15.06 4.79 -8.48
C VAL A 155 -13.59 4.76 -8.86
N TYR A 156 -13.03 3.56 -9.13
CA TYR A 156 -11.63 3.43 -9.53
C TYR A 156 -11.35 4.09 -10.89
N ASP A 157 -12.26 4.00 -11.85
CA ASP A 157 -12.14 4.66 -13.15
C ASP A 157 -12.08 6.18 -13.00
N GLN A 158 -12.91 6.77 -12.13
CA GLN A 158 -12.81 8.20 -11.83
C GLN A 158 -11.51 8.55 -11.10
N VAL A 159 -11.09 7.75 -10.12
CA VAL A 159 -9.84 7.95 -9.37
C VAL A 159 -8.64 7.96 -10.31
N PHE A 160 -8.58 7.04 -11.27
CA PHE A 160 -7.49 6.94 -12.25
C PHE A 160 -7.79 7.66 -13.57
N SER A 161 -8.79 8.55 -13.60
CA SER A 161 -9.07 9.36 -14.79
C SER A 161 -7.96 10.38 -15.04
N LEU A 162 -7.72 10.69 -16.31
CA LEU A 162 -6.74 11.71 -16.70
C LEU A 162 -7.16 13.12 -16.28
N GLU A 163 -8.48 13.36 -16.17
CA GLU A 163 -9.06 14.65 -15.81
C GLU A 163 -9.85 14.53 -14.51
N GLY A 164 -9.44 15.24 -13.46
CA GLY A 164 -10.09 15.18 -12.15
C GLY A 164 -9.64 14.01 -11.25
N GLY A 165 -8.89 13.04 -11.79
CA GLY A 165 -8.32 11.92 -11.02
C GLY A 165 -7.01 12.24 -10.29
N ILE A 166 -6.38 11.20 -9.74
CA ILE A 166 -5.18 11.27 -8.88
C ILE A 166 -3.97 11.93 -9.54
N TYR A 167 -3.91 11.96 -10.88
CA TYR A 167 -2.81 12.56 -11.62
C TYR A 167 -2.87 14.08 -11.67
N GLY A 168 -4.07 14.65 -11.48
CA GLY A 168 -4.29 16.08 -11.40
C GLY A 168 -3.96 16.67 -10.04
N ARG A 169 -3.39 15.90 -9.10
CA ARG A 169 -3.10 16.33 -7.73
C ARG A 169 -2.05 17.44 -7.66
N CYS A 170 -2.52 18.67 -7.81
CA CYS A 170 -2.13 19.84 -7.01
C CYS A 170 -3.42 20.38 -6.37
N PHE A 171 -3.48 20.32 -5.04
CA PHE A 171 -4.58 20.88 -4.27
C PHE A 171 -4.81 22.34 -4.67
N GLN A 172 -5.98 22.67 -5.22
CA GLN A 172 -6.33 24.02 -5.68
C GLN A 172 -6.27 25.11 -4.58
N ARG A 173 -5.90 24.78 -3.34
CA ARG A 173 -5.91 25.69 -2.19
C ARG A 173 -4.57 25.88 -1.47
N ARG A 174 -3.45 25.36 -2.00
CA ARG A 174 -2.13 25.72 -1.51
C ARG A 174 -1.21 25.99 -2.70
N GLN A 175 -0.90 27.27 -2.92
CA GLN A 175 0.14 27.76 -3.85
C GLN A 175 1.54 27.36 -3.38
N TYR A 176 1.76 26.08 -3.09
CA TYR A 176 3.11 25.56 -2.95
C TYR A 176 3.44 24.83 -4.24
N GLU A 177 4.13 25.59 -5.08
CA GLU A 177 5.01 25.15 -6.16
C GLU A 177 4.37 24.77 -7.51
N SER A 178 5.24 24.82 -8.53
CA SER A 178 4.98 24.50 -9.92
C SER A 178 4.19 23.19 -10.07
N PRO A 179 3.38 23.05 -11.15
CA PRO A 179 2.65 21.81 -11.41
C PRO A 179 3.55 20.60 -11.21
N HIS A 180 3.14 19.68 -10.34
CA HIS A 180 3.93 18.48 -10.06
C HIS A 180 4.19 17.75 -11.39
N ARG A 181 5.40 17.25 -11.58
CA ARG A 181 5.86 16.65 -12.83
C ARG A 181 4.93 15.55 -13.37
N ILE A 182 4.31 14.79 -12.46
CA ILE A 182 3.25 13.81 -12.75
C ILE A 182 2.11 14.39 -13.59
N ASN A 183 1.70 15.64 -13.41
CA ASN A 183 0.64 16.27 -14.21
C ASN A 183 1.07 16.47 -15.68
N VAL A 184 2.37 16.68 -15.93
CA VAL A 184 2.95 16.80 -17.28
C VAL A 184 2.99 15.44 -17.98
N ILE A 185 3.33 14.39 -17.25
CA ILE A 185 3.47 13.01 -17.79
C ILE A 185 2.27 12.10 -17.44
N LYS A 186 1.11 12.66 -17.09
CA LYS A 186 -0.04 11.90 -16.56
C LYS A 186 -0.54 10.84 -17.53
N LYS A 187 -0.52 11.12 -18.83
CA LYS A 187 -0.93 10.17 -19.88
C LYS A 187 -0.04 8.93 -19.89
N GLN A 188 1.25 9.13 -19.68
CA GLN A 188 2.25 8.06 -19.73
C GLN A 188 2.25 7.23 -18.46
N ILE A 189 2.11 7.87 -17.29
CA ILE A 189 1.91 7.15 -16.03
C ILE A 189 0.62 6.33 -16.10
N HIS A 190 -0.48 6.91 -16.57
CA HIS A 190 -1.75 6.20 -16.74
C HIS A 190 -1.61 5.00 -17.69
N GLN A 191 -0.97 5.18 -18.84
CA GLN A 191 -0.72 4.11 -19.80
C GLN A 191 0.17 3.01 -19.19
N LEU A 192 1.22 3.37 -18.44
CA LEU A 192 2.10 2.43 -17.77
C LEU A 192 1.34 1.62 -16.71
N SER A 193 0.58 2.30 -15.84
CA SER A 193 -0.25 1.64 -14.82
C SER A 193 -1.23 0.66 -15.45
N ARG A 194 -1.87 1.02 -16.57
CA ARG A 194 -2.77 0.13 -17.31
C ARG A 194 -2.05 -1.10 -17.86
N ASN A 195 -0.90 -0.91 -18.50
CA ASN A 195 -0.11 -2.01 -19.05
C ASN A 195 0.35 -2.98 -17.96
N ILE A 196 0.82 -2.47 -16.82
CA ILE A 196 1.25 -3.29 -15.68
C ILE A 196 0.07 -4.07 -15.12
N ALA A 197 -1.08 -3.42 -14.91
CA ALA A 197 -2.27 -4.08 -14.37
C ALA A 197 -2.77 -5.21 -15.28
N LEU A 198 -2.82 -4.97 -16.59
CA LEU A 198 -3.18 -6.00 -17.58
C LEU A 198 -2.17 -7.15 -17.57
N TRP A 199 -0.87 -6.85 -17.56
CA TRP A 199 0.16 -7.89 -17.52
C TRP A 199 0.06 -8.74 -16.26
N MET A 200 -0.13 -8.12 -15.09
CA MET A 200 -0.32 -8.82 -13.82
C MET A 200 -1.55 -9.72 -13.87
N PHE A 201 -2.67 -9.21 -14.38
CA PHE A 201 -3.91 -9.98 -14.52
C PHE A 201 -3.73 -11.21 -15.42
N GLU A 202 -3.02 -11.05 -16.54
CA GLU A 202 -2.84 -12.13 -17.53
C GLU A 202 -1.79 -13.17 -17.12
N ASN A 203 -0.77 -12.78 -16.34
CA ASN A 203 0.41 -13.64 -16.10
C ASN A 203 0.61 -14.05 -14.64
N ASN A 204 0.23 -13.21 -13.68
CA ASN A 204 0.50 -13.39 -12.24
C ASN A 204 -0.67 -12.86 -11.38
N SER A 205 -1.89 -13.31 -11.67
CA SER A 205 -3.11 -12.80 -11.01
C SER A 205 -3.07 -12.92 -9.48
N ASP A 206 -2.40 -13.96 -8.99
CA ASP A 206 -2.41 -14.32 -7.58
C ASP A 206 -1.33 -13.60 -6.76
N GLU A 207 -0.26 -13.14 -7.41
CA GLU A 207 0.87 -12.49 -6.75
C GLU A 207 0.84 -10.96 -6.89
N ALA A 208 0.02 -10.43 -7.82
CA ALA A 208 -0.06 -9.00 -8.15
C ALA A 208 1.32 -8.34 -8.33
N CYS A 209 2.26 -9.11 -8.89
CA CYS A 209 3.67 -8.74 -9.03
C CYS A 209 4.07 -8.73 -10.50
N ILE A 210 5.02 -7.86 -10.87
CA ILE A 210 5.62 -7.82 -12.20
C ILE A 210 7.14 -8.00 -12.07
N PRO A 211 7.77 -8.90 -12.85
CA PRO A 211 9.21 -9.02 -12.87
C PRO A 211 9.87 -7.70 -13.30
N GLN A 212 10.94 -7.30 -12.62
CA GLN A 212 11.64 -6.03 -12.89
C GLN A 212 12.03 -5.88 -14.36
N LYS A 213 12.48 -6.96 -15.01
CA LYS A 213 12.81 -6.96 -16.45
C LYS A 213 11.61 -6.55 -17.31
N GLU A 214 10.43 -7.05 -16.96
CA GLU A 214 9.21 -6.77 -17.71
C GLU A 214 8.69 -5.36 -17.43
N TYR A 215 8.74 -4.92 -16.17
CA TYR A 215 8.49 -3.51 -15.82
C TYR A 215 9.35 -2.55 -16.65
N LEU A 216 10.67 -2.82 -16.72
CA LEU A 216 11.60 -2.01 -17.51
C LEU A 216 11.30 -2.04 -19.01
N ASN A 217 10.82 -3.17 -19.55
CA ASN A 217 10.39 -3.26 -20.96
C ASN A 217 9.16 -2.37 -21.22
N GLN A 218 8.19 -2.36 -20.31
CA GLN A 218 7.00 -1.50 -20.42
C GLN A 218 7.39 -0.02 -20.36
N CYS A 219 8.29 0.37 -19.45
CA CYS A 219 8.83 1.72 -19.36
C CYS A 219 9.52 2.15 -20.67
N LYS A 220 10.39 1.30 -21.23
CA LYS A 220 11.08 1.57 -22.51
C LYS A 220 10.11 1.71 -23.68
N THR A 221 9.03 0.94 -23.69
CA THR A 221 8.01 1.01 -24.74
C THR A 221 7.29 2.35 -24.71
N ILE A 222 6.93 2.83 -23.52
CA ILE A 222 6.29 4.13 -23.35
C ILE A 222 7.27 5.27 -23.65
N GLN A 223 8.55 5.15 -23.24
CA GLN A 223 9.59 6.14 -23.57
C GLN A 223 9.82 6.27 -25.08
N LYS A 224 9.86 5.17 -25.85
CA LYS A 224 10.01 5.21 -27.32
C LYS A 224 8.87 5.93 -28.03
N SER A 225 7.69 6.02 -27.41
CA SER A 225 6.56 6.81 -27.92
C SER A 225 6.70 8.31 -27.65
N MET A 226 7.75 8.73 -26.94
CA MET A 226 8.06 10.12 -26.58
C MET A 226 9.32 10.53 -27.32
N ASN A 227 9.28 11.61 -28.10
CA ASN A 227 10.48 12.21 -28.67
C ASN A 227 11.33 12.78 -27.52
N ASP A 228 12.43 12.10 -27.19
CA ASP A 228 13.63 12.54 -26.44
C ASP A 228 13.42 13.59 -25.34
N ASN A 229 12.97 13.16 -24.15
CA ASN A 229 13.15 13.92 -22.91
C ASN A 229 13.85 13.04 -21.87
N GLU A 230 15.16 13.26 -21.70
CA GLU A 230 16.08 12.46 -20.88
C GLU A 230 15.71 12.42 -19.38
N ASP A 231 15.04 13.45 -18.86
CA ASP A 231 14.72 13.50 -17.43
C ASP A 231 13.68 12.45 -16.97
N ILE A 232 12.89 11.86 -17.89
CA ILE A 232 11.70 11.03 -17.58
C ILE A 232 12.06 9.69 -16.94
N GLU A 233 13.31 9.27 -17.06
CA GLU A 233 13.81 7.99 -16.55
C GLU A 233 13.68 7.87 -15.01
N SER A 234 13.91 8.96 -14.26
CA SER A 234 13.86 8.95 -12.79
C SER A 234 12.45 8.79 -12.21
N ASP A 235 11.41 9.30 -12.88
CA ASP A 235 10.03 9.23 -12.38
C ASP A 235 9.43 7.83 -12.59
N PHE A 236 9.81 7.14 -13.67
CA PHE A 236 9.44 5.74 -13.87
C PHE A 236 10.19 4.79 -12.92
N LEU A 237 11.35 5.20 -12.38
CA LEU A 237 12.07 4.41 -11.38
C LEU A 237 11.40 4.47 -9.99
N ILE A 238 10.57 5.47 -9.69
CA ILE A 238 9.83 5.54 -8.40
C ILE A 238 8.91 4.31 -8.23
N GLY A 239 8.32 3.81 -9.32
CA GLY A 239 7.54 2.57 -9.31
C GLY A 239 8.34 1.32 -8.96
N ILE A 240 9.68 1.33 -9.13
CA ILE A 240 10.56 0.19 -8.77
C ILE A 240 10.77 0.09 -7.25
N PHE A 241 10.63 1.20 -6.51
CA PHE A 241 10.79 1.19 -5.05
C PHE A 241 9.51 0.82 -4.29
N LEU A 242 8.37 0.74 -5.00
CA LEU A 242 7.05 0.37 -4.46
C LEU A 242 6.59 -1.04 -4.89
N ILE A 243 7.46 -1.81 -5.55
CA ILE A 243 7.30 -3.23 -5.94
C ILE A 243 8.44 -4.03 -5.29
#